data_AF-A0A812TE55-F1
#
_entry.id   AF-A0A812TE55-F1
#
_cell.length_a   1.000
_cell.length_b   1.000
_cell.length_c   1.000
_cell.angle_alpha   90.00
_cell.angle_beta   90.00
_cell.angle_gamma   90.00
#
_symmetry.space_group_name_H-M   'P 1'
#
loop_
_entity.id
_entity.type
_entity.pdbx_description
1 polymer ?
#
loop_
_entity_poly.entity_id
_entity_poly.type
_entity_poly.pdbx_seq_one_letter_code
_entity_poly.pdbx_strand_id
1 'polypeptide(L)'
;MSMLLVVEFAMLDNPWTSDQVGEMLKWRVNSGHKQFFPDSGETLSQRLCSRKLWNFQQEVYNEVYDYLSKPVPGVVLSFLAVALWMLTIMMEYRSCVEQALGVWHLPSMKTEDEFEEVTDDGEIVVRGISPCLRVVAIVTLIIPRLFIMSSLAVVGSIYVAQTASLADIVLNCLALAFVLDVDELVAQVLLTEKPLGKNPKP
;
A
#
# COMPACT_ATOMS: atom_id res chain seq x y z
N MET A 1 3.01 5.17 14.23
CA MET A 1 1.58 5.40 14.57
C MET A 1 0.98 6.60 13.84
N SER A 2 1.62 7.77 13.78
CA SER A 2 1.11 8.93 13.02
C SER A 2 0.86 8.62 11.54
N MET A 3 1.79 7.92 10.88
CA MET A 3 1.62 7.48 9.48
C MET A 3 0.44 6.53 9.31
N LEU A 4 0.24 5.54 10.20
CA LEU A 4 -0.88 4.61 10.12
C LEU A 4 -2.23 5.32 10.28
N LEU A 5 -2.34 6.27 11.22
CA LEU A 5 -3.56 7.07 11.38
C LEU A 5 -3.84 7.95 10.17
N VAL A 6 -2.79 8.53 9.55
CA VAL A 6 -2.94 9.31 8.32
C VAL A 6 -3.44 8.43 7.18
N VAL A 7 -2.88 7.23 7.01
CA VAL A 7 -3.34 6.28 5.98
C VAL A 7 -4.78 5.86 6.27
N GLU A 8 -5.11 5.53 7.53
CA GLU A 8 -6.46 5.11 7.90
C GLU A 8 -7.51 6.21 7.66
N PHE A 9 -7.28 7.43 8.14
CA PHE A 9 -8.23 8.53 8.01
C PHE A 9 -8.25 9.17 6.62
N ALA A 10 -7.12 9.22 5.90
CA ALA A 10 -7.07 9.89 4.60
C ALA A 10 -7.43 8.97 3.42
N MET A 11 -7.31 7.63 3.58
CA MET A 11 -7.47 6.69 2.47
C MET A 11 -8.75 5.85 2.50
N LEU A 12 -9.45 5.73 3.63
CA LEU A 12 -10.65 4.86 3.73
C LEU A 12 -12.00 5.56 3.54
N ASP A 13 -12.01 6.87 3.25
CA ASP A 13 -13.26 7.59 3.02
C ASP A 13 -14.00 7.02 1.81
N ASN A 14 -15.22 6.52 2.05
CA ASN A 14 -16.05 5.99 0.99
C ASN A 14 -16.44 7.13 0.04
N PRO A 15 -16.11 7.05 -1.26
CA PRO A 15 -16.45 8.09 -2.23
C PRO A 15 -17.96 8.26 -2.44
N TRP A 16 -18.77 7.26 -2.02
CA TRP A 16 -20.22 7.27 -2.18
C TRP A 16 -20.93 7.31 -0.83
N THR A 17 -21.23 8.51 -0.35
CA THR A 17 -22.07 8.70 0.83
C THR A 17 -23.53 8.34 0.52
N SER A 18 -24.27 7.85 1.53
CA SER A 18 -25.70 7.56 1.40
C SER A 18 -26.51 8.74 0.89
N ASP A 19 -26.10 9.95 1.26
CA ASP A 19 -26.73 11.20 0.87
C ASP A 19 -26.52 11.49 -0.61
N GLN A 20 -25.30 11.33 -1.13
CA GLN A 20 -25.01 11.47 -2.57
C GLN A 20 -25.81 10.45 -3.40
N VAL A 21 -25.87 9.18 -2.96
CA VAL A 21 -26.68 8.16 -3.65
C VAL A 21 -28.16 8.56 -3.65
N GLY A 22 -28.66 9.06 -2.52
CA GLY A 22 -30.02 9.57 -2.38
C GLY A 22 -30.31 10.77 -3.30
N GLU A 23 -29.37 11.70 -3.43
CA GLU A 23 -29.47 12.84 -4.34
C GLU A 23 -29.46 12.43 -5.81
N MET A 24 -28.59 11.48 -6.20
CA MET A 24 -28.56 10.93 -7.55
C MET A 24 -29.89 10.25 -7.92
N LEU A 25 -30.47 9.49 -6.98
CA LEU A 25 -31.80 8.87 -7.13
C LEU A 25 -32.90 9.93 -7.26
N LYS A 26 -32.91 10.93 -6.39
CA LYS A 26 -33.88 12.04 -6.45
C LYS A 26 -33.77 12.79 -7.77
N TRP A 27 -32.56 13.06 -8.26
CA TRP A 27 -32.34 13.71 -9.55
C TRP A 27 -32.88 12.88 -10.72
N ARG A 28 -32.62 11.57 -10.72
CA ARG A 28 -33.11 10.66 -11.77
C ARG A 28 -34.64 10.65 -11.84
N VAL A 29 -35.32 10.56 -10.68
CA VAL A 29 -36.79 10.52 -10.61
C VAL A 29 -37.40 11.89 -10.94
N ASN A 30 -36.85 12.97 -10.39
CA ASN A 30 -37.49 14.28 -10.47
C ASN A 30 -37.13 15.10 -11.70
N SER A 31 -35.90 14.98 -12.21
CA SER A 31 -35.39 15.84 -13.28
C SER A 31 -35.08 15.05 -14.55
N GLY A 32 -34.49 13.87 -14.42
CA GLY A 32 -34.02 13.07 -15.55
C GLY A 32 -35.11 12.70 -16.58
N HIS A 33 -36.32 12.37 -16.10
CA HIS A 33 -37.43 12.02 -16.99
C HIS A 33 -38.35 13.19 -17.35
N LYS A 34 -38.31 14.31 -16.61
CA LYS A 34 -39.19 15.46 -16.85
C LYS A 34 -38.68 16.39 -17.93
N GLN A 35 -37.36 16.50 -18.08
CA GLN A 35 -36.77 17.36 -19.10
C GLN A 35 -36.72 16.63 -20.44
N PHE A 36 -37.62 17.03 -21.34
CA PHE A 36 -37.78 16.48 -22.68
C PHE A 36 -37.23 17.45 -23.72
N PHE A 37 -36.41 16.94 -24.64
CA PHE A 37 -35.86 17.74 -25.73
C PHE A 37 -36.68 17.50 -27.00
N PRO A 38 -37.47 18.49 -27.47
CA PRO A 38 -38.36 18.31 -28.61
C PRO A 38 -37.63 17.99 -29.91
N ASP A 39 -36.40 18.49 -30.08
CA ASP A 39 -35.60 18.28 -31.30
C ASP A 39 -35.15 16.83 -31.49
N SER A 40 -34.86 16.12 -30.39
CA SER A 40 -34.37 14.73 -30.42
C SER A 40 -35.44 13.71 -30.00
N GLY A 41 -36.54 14.16 -29.38
CA GLY A 41 -37.55 13.28 -28.82
C GLY A 41 -37.06 12.44 -27.63
N GLU A 42 -35.89 12.77 -27.08
CA GLU A 42 -35.24 12.03 -25.99
C GLU A 42 -35.41 12.77 -24.66
N THR A 43 -35.60 12.03 -23.57
CA THR A 43 -35.51 12.59 -22.21
C THR A 43 -34.06 12.84 -21.80
N LEU A 44 -33.83 13.70 -20.81
CA LEU A 44 -32.48 13.94 -20.25
C LEU A 44 -31.81 12.65 -19.78
N SER A 45 -32.55 11.76 -19.10
CA SER A 45 -32.09 10.42 -18.71
C SER A 45 -31.67 9.58 -19.92
N GLN A 46 -32.42 9.63 -21.02
CA GLN A 46 -32.12 8.86 -22.23
C GLN A 46 -30.89 9.41 -22.96
N ARG A 47 -30.70 10.73 -22.97
CA ARG A 47 -29.47 11.37 -23.46
C ARG A 47 -28.25 11.00 -22.60
N LEU A 48 -28.45 10.81 -21.30
CA LEU A 48 -27.38 10.43 -20.37
C LEU A 48 -26.95 8.98 -20.61
N CYS A 49 -27.92 8.08 -20.70
CA CYS A 49 -27.67 6.66 -21.01
C CYS A 49 -27.05 6.46 -22.40
N SER A 50 -27.36 7.33 -23.37
CA SER A 50 -26.79 7.32 -24.72
C SER A 50 -25.48 8.09 -24.87
N ARG A 51 -24.94 8.65 -23.78
CA ARG A 51 -23.68 9.42 -23.74
C ARG A 51 -23.62 10.65 -24.64
N LYS A 52 -24.76 11.30 -24.84
CA LYS A 52 -24.89 12.52 -25.65
C LYS A 52 -24.89 13.81 -24.82
N LEU A 53 -24.77 13.70 -23.49
CA LEU A 53 -24.70 14.83 -22.56
C LEU A 53 -23.25 15.12 -22.18
N TRP A 54 -22.92 16.39 -22.02
CA TRP A 54 -21.64 16.79 -21.42
C TRP A 54 -21.93 17.47 -20.09
N ASN A 55 -21.99 16.65 -19.04
CA ASN A 55 -22.16 17.09 -17.66
C ASN A 55 -21.40 16.16 -16.71
N PHE A 56 -21.23 16.58 -15.47
CA PHE A 56 -20.58 15.81 -14.41
C PHE A 56 -21.19 14.42 -14.23
N GLN A 57 -22.53 14.31 -14.32
CA GLN A 57 -23.22 13.03 -14.20
C GLN A 57 -22.87 12.05 -15.33
N GLN A 58 -22.61 12.55 -16.55
CA GLN A 58 -22.17 11.73 -17.67
C GLN A 58 -20.77 11.19 -17.43
N GLU A 59 -19.89 12.00 -16.85
CA GLU A 59 -18.51 11.61 -16.54
C GLU A 59 -18.48 10.44 -15.54
N VAL A 60 -19.20 10.57 -14.43
CA VAL A 60 -19.37 9.48 -13.44
C VAL A 60 -20.02 8.26 -14.07
N TYR A 61 -21.05 8.44 -14.90
CA TYR A 61 -21.70 7.32 -15.59
C TYR A 61 -20.74 6.61 -16.55
N ASN A 62 -19.92 7.36 -17.29
CA ASN A 62 -18.95 6.81 -18.22
C ASN A 62 -17.87 6.02 -17.48
N GLU A 63 -17.40 6.50 -16.33
CA GLU A 63 -16.42 5.80 -15.50
C GLU A 63 -16.96 4.46 -15.00
N VAL A 64 -18.17 4.46 -14.42
CA VAL A 64 -18.84 3.22 -13.97
C VAL A 64 -19.14 2.28 -15.13
N TYR A 65 -19.60 2.82 -16.28
CA TYR A 65 -19.85 2.04 -17.48
C TYR A 65 -18.58 1.38 -17.99
N ASP A 66 -17.48 2.13 -18.06
CA ASP A 66 -16.18 1.64 -18.52
C ASP A 66 -15.62 0.58 -17.58
N TYR A 67 -15.85 0.72 -16.28
CA TYR A 67 -15.50 -0.29 -15.27
C TYR A 67 -16.30 -1.60 -15.46
N LEU A 68 -17.61 -1.51 -15.74
CA LEU A 68 -18.50 -2.68 -15.82
C LEU A 68 -18.56 -3.35 -17.20
N SER A 69 -18.39 -2.59 -18.28
CA SER A 69 -18.81 -3.00 -19.63
C SER A 69 -17.66 -3.22 -20.61
N LYS A 70 -16.41 -2.90 -20.23
CA LYS A 70 -15.24 -3.20 -21.04
C LYS A 70 -14.95 -4.72 -21.05
N PRO A 71 -14.30 -5.24 -22.11
CA PRO A 71 -14.06 -6.68 -22.27
C PRO A 71 -13.21 -7.30 -21.15
N VAL A 72 -12.39 -6.49 -20.48
CA VAL A 72 -11.78 -6.84 -19.19
C VAL A 72 -12.64 -6.18 -18.11
N PRO A 73 -13.39 -6.96 -17.30
CA PRO A 73 -14.20 -6.40 -16.23
C PRO A 73 -13.30 -5.71 -15.22
N GLY A 74 -13.66 -4.51 -14.77
CA GLY A 74 -12.92 -3.80 -13.72
C GLY A 74 -12.74 -4.63 -12.45
N VAL A 75 -13.68 -5.54 -12.18
CA VAL A 75 -13.61 -6.54 -11.09
C VAL A 75 -12.37 -7.44 -11.22
N VAL A 76 -12.03 -7.88 -12.43
CA VAL A 76 -10.84 -8.73 -12.66
C VAL A 76 -9.58 -7.91 -12.40
N LEU A 77 -9.54 -6.66 -12.84
CA LEU A 77 -8.39 -5.80 -12.62
C LEU A 77 -8.22 -5.43 -11.13
N SER A 78 -9.32 -5.16 -10.43
CA SER A 78 -9.32 -4.94 -8.98
C SER A 78 -8.83 -6.20 -8.23
N PHE A 79 -9.30 -7.39 -8.60
CA PHE A 79 -8.81 -8.63 -8.01
C PHE A 79 -7.31 -8.84 -8.26
N LEU A 80 -6.84 -8.62 -9.50
CA LEU A 80 -5.42 -8.72 -9.83
C LEU A 80 -4.58 -7.70 -9.05
N ALA A 81 -5.06 -6.47 -8.90
CA ALA A 81 -4.40 -5.43 -8.13
C ALA A 81 -4.26 -5.80 -6.66
N VAL A 82 -5.33 -6.31 -6.03
CA VAL A 82 -5.29 -6.81 -4.66
C VAL A 82 -4.38 -8.04 -4.56
N ALA A 83 -4.42 -8.95 -5.52
CA ALA A 83 -3.54 -10.12 -5.54
C ALA A 83 -2.06 -9.73 -5.64
N LEU A 84 -1.71 -8.79 -6.52
CA LEU A 84 -0.37 -8.25 -6.64
C LEU A 84 0.06 -7.55 -5.34
N TRP A 85 -0.80 -6.74 -4.75
CA TRP A 85 -0.56 -6.11 -3.45
C TRP A 85 -0.25 -7.14 -2.35
N MET A 86 -1.05 -8.21 -2.27
CA MET A 86 -0.83 -9.28 -1.30
C MET A 86 0.48 -10.03 -1.56
N LEU A 87 0.87 -10.23 -2.82
CA LEU A 87 2.16 -10.84 -3.17
C LEU A 87 3.33 -9.95 -2.76
N THR A 88 3.25 -8.63 -3.00
CA THR A 88 4.27 -7.66 -2.58
C THR A 88 4.42 -7.66 -1.06
N ILE A 89 3.31 -7.57 -0.32
CA ILE A 89 3.35 -7.65 1.15
C ILE A 89 3.91 -9.00 1.63
N MET A 90 3.59 -10.10 0.96
CA MET A 90 4.09 -11.43 1.32
C MET A 90 5.63 -11.52 1.14
N MET A 91 6.18 -10.90 0.09
CA MET A 91 7.64 -10.81 -0.08
C MET A 91 8.31 -10.08 1.08
N GLU A 92 7.77 -8.92 1.46
CA GLU A 92 8.28 -8.17 2.61
C GLU A 92 8.15 -8.97 3.91
N TYR A 93 7.04 -9.70 4.07
CA TYR A 93 6.78 -10.44 5.29
C TYR A 93 7.79 -11.57 5.44
N ARG A 94 8.11 -12.24 4.33
CA ARG A 94 9.16 -13.25 4.28
C ARG A 94 10.52 -12.66 4.67
N SER A 95 10.89 -11.49 4.14
CA SER A 95 12.14 -10.80 4.50
C SER A 95 12.22 -10.54 6.01
N CYS A 96 11.13 -10.06 6.63
CA CYS A 96 11.07 -9.85 8.08
C CYS A 96 11.21 -11.16 8.88
N VAL A 97 10.59 -12.24 8.40
CA VAL A 97 10.69 -13.57 9.04
C VAL A 97 12.11 -14.12 8.91
N GLU A 98 12.76 -13.98 7.76
CA GLU A 98 14.15 -14.38 7.55
C GLU A 98 15.10 -13.61 8.49
N GLN A 99 14.89 -12.30 8.68
CA GLN A 99 15.61 -11.50 9.67
C GLN A 99 15.37 -11.99 11.10
N ALA A 100 14.12 -12.30 11.45
CA ALA A 100 13.78 -12.86 12.75
C ALA A 100 14.43 -14.22 13.02
N LEU A 101 14.43 -15.09 12.01
CA LEU A 101 15.10 -16.39 12.06
C LEU A 101 16.62 -16.22 12.15
N GLY A 102 17.22 -15.24 11.46
CA GLY A 102 18.63 -14.92 11.60
C GLY A 102 19.00 -14.52 13.03
N VAL A 103 18.24 -13.61 13.64
CA VAL A 103 18.40 -13.19 15.05
C VAL A 103 18.21 -14.38 16.01
N TRP A 104 17.30 -15.29 15.69
CA TRP A 104 17.04 -16.47 16.51
C TRP A 104 18.16 -17.52 16.44
N HIS A 105 18.71 -17.78 15.25
CA HIS A 105 19.74 -18.80 15.02
C HIS A 105 21.17 -18.35 15.37
N LEU A 106 21.41 -17.06 15.57
CA LEU A 106 22.70 -16.56 16.04
C LEU A 106 23.08 -17.27 17.37
N PRO A 107 24.34 -17.68 17.56
CA PRO A 107 24.77 -18.29 18.81
C PRO A 107 24.69 -17.28 19.97
N SER A 108 24.26 -17.77 21.14
CA SER A 108 24.17 -16.95 22.36
C SER A 108 25.51 -16.94 23.06
N MET A 109 26.13 -15.77 23.21
CA MET A 109 27.37 -15.60 23.98
C MET A 109 27.09 -15.06 25.38
N LYS A 110 27.97 -15.39 26.33
CA LYS A 110 27.92 -14.82 27.67
C LYS A 110 28.53 -13.41 27.63
N THR A 111 28.09 -12.55 28.55
CA THR A 111 28.41 -11.12 28.59
C THR A 111 29.91 -10.79 28.70
N GLU A 112 30.76 -11.79 28.98
CA GLU A 112 32.22 -11.63 29.11
C GLU A 112 32.99 -11.92 27.81
N ASP A 113 32.34 -12.45 26.76
CA ASP A 113 32.96 -12.72 25.47
C ASP A 113 32.95 -11.46 24.59
N GLU A 114 34.07 -11.14 23.92
CA GLU A 114 34.15 -10.02 22.98
C GLU A 114 33.13 -10.16 21.83
N PHE A 115 32.40 -9.08 21.57
CA PHE A 115 31.27 -9.04 20.65
C PHE A 115 31.70 -9.03 19.17
N GLU A 116 32.93 -8.55 18.92
CA GLU A 116 33.56 -8.44 17.61
C GLU A 116 34.95 -9.07 17.67
N GLU A 117 35.23 -10.04 16.81
CA GLU A 117 36.61 -10.41 16.50
C GLU A 117 36.98 -9.79 15.16
N VAL A 118 38.07 -9.02 15.17
CA VAL A 118 38.72 -8.60 13.93
C VAL A 118 39.53 -9.79 13.44
N THR A 119 39.07 -10.41 12.35
CA THR A 119 39.83 -11.47 11.68
C THR A 119 41.17 -10.91 11.20
N ASP A 120 42.22 -11.73 11.07
CA ASP A 120 43.56 -11.30 10.64
C ASP A 120 43.55 -10.59 9.25
N ASP A 121 42.49 -10.82 8.47
CA ASP A 121 42.20 -10.19 7.17
C ASP A 121 41.46 -8.83 7.27
N GLY A 122 41.16 -8.35 8.48
CA GLY A 122 40.44 -7.09 8.72
C GLY A 122 38.93 -7.16 8.61
N GLU A 123 38.35 -8.36 8.48
CA GLU A 123 36.91 -8.58 8.41
C GLU A 123 36.31 -8.69 9.83
N ILE A 124 35.34 -7.84 10.15
CA ILE A 124 34.64 -7.83 11.44
C ILE A 124 33.58 -8.93 11.41
N VAL A 125 33.78 -10.00 12.18
CA VAL A 125 32.82 -11.10 12.30
C VAL A 125 32.14 -11.02 13.65
N VAL A 126 30.82 -10.85 13.65
CA VAL A 126 30.01 -10.86 14.87
C VAL A 126 29.93 -12.29 15.39
N ARG A 127 30.59 -12.56 16.53
CA ARG A 127 30.76 -13.92 17.06
C ARG A 127 29.51 -14.44 17.78
N GLY A 128 28.66 -13.56 18.28
CA GLY A 128 27.39 -13.92 18.91
C GLY A 128 26.65 -12.72 19.51
N ILE A 129 25.41 -12.95 19.95
CA ILE A 129 24.56 -11.94 20.60
C ILE A 129 24.18 -12.41 21.99
N SER A 130 24.21 -11.49 22.97
CA SER A 130 23.72 -11.80 24.32
C SER A 130 22.20 -12.06 24.30
N PRO A 131 21.69 -12.98 25.13
CA PRO A 131 20.27 -13.36 25.09
C PRO A 131 19.35 -12.19 25.45
N CYS A 132 19.81 -11.25 26.28
CA CYS A 132 19.08 -10.01 26.57
C CYS A 132 18.97 -9.13 25.33
N LEU A 133 20.08 -8.89 24.61
CA LEU A 133 20.07 -8.09 23.39
C LEU A 133 19.23 -8.74 22.28
N ARG A 134 19.20 -10.08 22.20
CA ARG A 134 18.30 -10.81 21.29
C ARG A 134 16.84 -10.48 21.54
N VAL A 135 16.40 -10.56 22.81
CA VAL A 135 15.02 -10.24 23.17
C VAL A 135 14.72 -8.78 22.88
N VAL A 136 15.64 -7.87 23.23
CA VAL A 136 15.49 -6.44 22.91
C VAL A 136 15.34 -6.25 21.40
N ALA A 137 16.22 -6.81 20.57
CA ALA A 137 16.16 -6.69 19.11
C ALA A 137 14.85 -7.21 18.52
N ILE A 138 14.37 -8.37 18.98
CA ILE A 138 13.07 -8.92 18.53
C ILE A 138 11.93 -7.97 18.92
N VAL A 139 11.91 -7.51 20.17
CA VAL A 139 10.80 -6.69 20.70
C VAL A 139 10.80 -5.27 20.15
N THR A 140 11.98 -4.66 19.91
CA THR A 140 12.08 -3.26 19.48
C THR A 140 12.19 -3.09 17.97
N LEU A 141 12.66 -4.10 17.23
CA LEU A 141 12.81 -4.01 15.77
C LEU A 141 11.78 -4.87 15.05
N ILE A 142 11.66 -6.14 15.41
CA ILE A 142 10.87 -7.10 14.63
C ILE A 142 9.38 -6.97 14.89
N ILE A 143 8.96 -6.93 16.17
CA ILE A 143 7.54 -6.81 16.52
C ILE A 143 6.92 -5.52 15.92
N PRO A 144 7.53 -4.34 16.06
CA PRO A 144 6.98 -3.12 15.49
C PRO A 144 6.92 -3.17 13.96
N ARG A 145 7.93 -3.75 13.30
CA ARG A 145 7.95 -3.91 11.85
C ARG A 145 6.79 -4.80 11.37
N LEU A 146 6.61 -5.98 11.98
CA LEU A 146 5.50 -6.88 11.68
C LEU A 146 4.13 -6.24 11.93
N PHE A 147 3.99 -5.45 13.00
CA PHE A 147 2.76 -4.73 13.30
C PHE A 147 2.44 -3.67 12.23
N ILE A 148 3.42 -2.86 11.84
CA ILE A 148 3.25 -1.83 10.80
C ILE A 148 2.87 -2.50 9.48
N MET A 149 3.58 -3.57 9.10
CA MET A 149 3.31 -4.30 7.88
C MET A 149 1.91 -4.94 7.85
N SER A 150 1.49 -5.55 8.96
CA SER A 150 0.16 -6.16 9.05
C SER A 150 -0.93 -5.10 8.92
N SER A 151 -0.72 -3.93 9.55
CA SER A 151 -1.63 -2.80 9.44
C SER A 151 -1.69 -2.27 8.01
N LEU A 152 -0.54 -2.11 7.35
CA LEU A 152 -0.47 -1.65 5.97
C LEU A 152 -1.10 -2.65 5.00
N ALA A 153 -0.95 -3.95 5.23
CA ALA A 153 -1.57 -5.00 4.43
C ALA A 153 -3.10 -4.86 4.42
N VAL A 154 -3.70 -4.67 5.60
CA VAL A 154 -5.15 -4.49 5.75
C VAL A 154 -5.60 -3.19 5.10
N VAL A 155 -4.97 -2.06 5.45
CA VAL A 155 -5.39 -0.75 4.96
C VAL A 155 -5.18 -0.63 3.45
N GLY A 156 -4.03 -1.09 2.93
CA GLY A 156 -3.74 -1.11 1.49
C GLY A 156 -4.72 -1.99 0.71
N SER A 157 -5.14 -3.13 1.29
CA SER A 157 -6.14 -4.00 0.63
C SER A 157 -7.49 -3.30 0.52
N ILE A 158 -7.93 -2.60 1.58
CA ILE A 158 -9.20 -1.86 1.56
C ILE A 158 -9.10 -0.67 0.58
N TYR A 159 -7.99 0.05 0.59
CA TYR A 159 -7.75 1.17 -0.31
C TYR A 159 -7.81 0.79 -1.79
N VAL A 160 -7.11 -0.28 -2.18
CA VAL A 160 -7.15 -0.81 -3.55
C VAL A 160 -8.56 -1.30 -3.91
N ALA A 161 -9.26 -1.94 -2.97
CA ALA A 161 -10.61 -2.43 -3.20
C ALA A 161 -11.67 -1.33 -3.35
N GLN A 162 -11.47 -0.16 -2.72
CA GLN A 162 -12.39 0.98 -2.80
C GLN A 162 -12.19 1.86 -4.05
N THR A 163 -11.10 1.66 -4.79
CA THR A 163 -10.79 2.49 -5.97
C THR A 163 -11.65 2.06 -7.17
N ALA A 164 -12.50 2.97 -7.68
CA ALA A 164 -13.44 2.68 -8.77
C ALA A 164 -12.85 2.93 -10.18
N SER A 165 -11.88 3.82 -10.30
CA SER A 165 -11.20 4.14 -11.55
C SER A 165 -10.08 3.13 -11.83
N LEU A 166 -10.06 2.57 -13.05
CA LEU A 166 -9.05 1.60 -13.48
C LEU A 166 -7.63 2.18 -13.45
N ALA A 167 -7.48 3.44 -13.85
CA ALA A 167 -6.20 4.13 -13.87
C ALA A 167 -5.71 4.38 -12.44
N ASP A 168 -6.63 4.74 -11.55
CA ASP A 168 -6.32 5.03 -10.16
C ASP A 168 -5.97 3.76 -9.41
N ILE A 169 -6.58 2.60 -9.72
CA ILE A 169 -6.20 1.31 -9.12
C ILE A 169 -4.70 1.04 -9.33
N VAL A 170 -4.21 1.20 -10.57
CA VAL A 170 -2.80 0.94 -10.89
C VAL A 170 -1.89 1.96 -10.20
N LEU A 171 -2.26 3.24 -10.22
CA LEU A 171 -1.49 4.31 -9.61
C LEU A 171 -1.42 4.16 -8.08
N ASN A 172 -2.52 3.76 -7.46
CA ASN A 172 -2.63 3.49 -6.02
C ASN A 172 -1.79 2.28 -5.60
N CYS A 173 -1.79 1.21 -6.40
CA CYS A 173 -0.91 0.06 -6.17
C CYS A 173 0.58 0.44 -6.25
N LEU A 174 0.98 1.24 -7.25
CA LEU A 174 2.36 1.72 -7.39
C LEU A 174 2.75 2.64 -6.22
N ALA A 175 1.85 3.52 -5.78
CA ALA A 175 2.08 4.38 -4.63
C ALA A 175 2.26 3.58 -3.33
N LEU A 176 1.44 2.55 -3.11
CA LEU A 176 1.56 1.66 -1.95
C LEU A 176 2.87 0.85 -1.97
N ALA A 177 3.29 0.36 -3.14
CA ALA A 177 4.59 -0.29 -3.30
C ALA A 177 5.74 0.67 -2.96
N PHE A 178 5.68 1.91 -3.43
CA PHE A 178 6.66 2.93 -3.07
C PHE A 178 6.69 3.20 -1.56
N VAL A 179 5.53 3.27 -0.91
CA VAL A 179 5.46 3.46 0.56
C VAL A 179 6.12 2.32 1.33
N LEU A 180 6.04 1.09 0.82
CA LEU A 180 6.76 -0.05 1.39
C LEU A 180 8.28 0.13 1.29
N ASP A 181 8.80 0.59 0.15
CA ASP A 181 10.25 0.71 -0.06
C ASP A 181 10.90 1.92 0.66
N VAL A 182 10.08 2.89 1.09
CA VAL A 182 10.58 4.14 1.70
C VAL A 182 11.28 3.89 3.03
N ASP A 183 10.85 2.93 3.85
CA ASP A 183 11.47 2.68 5.15
C ASP A 183 12.91 2.14 4.98
N GLU A 184 13.13 1.27 4.01
CA GLU A 184 14.44 0.73 3.67
C GLU A 184 15.35 1.79 3.04
N LEU A 185 14.83 2.62 2.13
CA LEU A 185 15.59 3.76 1.59
C LEU A 185 16.03 4.73 2.69
N VAL A 186 15.15 5.03 3.64
CA VAL A 186 15.48 5.89 4.78
C VAL A 186 16.53 5.23 5.67
N ALA A 187 16.42 3.92 5.92
CA ALA A 187 17.42 3.18 6.68
C ALA A 187 18.80 3.23 6.00
N GLN A 188 18.86 3.01 4.68
CA GLN A 188 20.12 3.08 3.91
C GLN A 188 20.75 4.48 3.93
N VAL A 189 19.95 5.54 3.85
CA VAL A 189 20.47 6.92 3.86
C VAL A 189 20.95 7.34 5.25
N LEU A 190 20.20 6.97 6.30
CA LEU A 190 20.54 7.35 7.67
C LEU A 190 21.70 6.52 8.25
N LEU A 191 21.79 5.24 7.88
CA LEU A 191 22.90 4.37 8.24
C LEU A 191 24.02 4.57 7.21
N THR A 192 24.79 5.65 7.36
CA THR A 192 26.04 5.83 6.59
C THR A 192 26.92 4.60 6.77
N GLU A 193 27.10 3.80 5.72
CA GLU A 193 28.17 2.82 5.64
C GLU A 193 29.47 3.56 5.91
N LYS A 194 30.06 3.38 7.11
CA LYS A 194 31.40 3.91 7.38
C LYS A 194 32.33 3.31 6.31
N PRO A 195 32.97 4.12 5.44
CA PRO A 195 34.12 3.62 4.73
C PRO A 195 35.19 3.38 5.81
N LEU A 196 35.39 2.12 6.17
CA LEU A 196 36.51 1.69 7.00
C LEU A 196 37.78 2.14 6.28
N GLY A 197 38.33 3.26 6.75
CA GLY A 197 39.57 3.81 6.29
C GLY A 197 40.65 2.75 6.41
N LYS A 198 41.10 2.23 5.26
CA LYS A 198 42.38 1.54 5.16
C LYS A 198 43.44 2.49 5.69
N ASN A 199 43.92 2.25 6.91
CA ASN A 199 45.22 2.76 7.33
C ASN A 199 46.28 1.97 6.54
N PRO A 200 47.06 2.59 5.65
CA PRO A 200 48.26 1.94 5.12
C PRO A 200 49.24 1.75 6.29
N LYS A 201 49.53 0.50 6.65
CA LYS A 201 50.64 0.20 7.57
C LYS A 201 51.96 0.63 6.89
N PRO A 202 52.90 1.24 7.64
CA PRO A 202 54.21 1.67 7.14
C PRO A 202 55.13 0.49 6.81
#